data_AF-A0A2P8DHI8-F1
#
_entry.id   AF-A0A2P8DHI8-F1
#
_cell.length_a   1.000
_cell.length_b   1.000
_cell.length_c   1.000
_cell.angle_alpha   90.00
_cell.angle_beta   90.00
_cell.angle_gamma   90.00
#
_symmetry.space_group_name_H-M   'P 1'
#
loop_
_entity.id
_entity.type
_entity.pdbx_description
1 polymer ?
#
loop_
_entity_poly.entity_id
_entity_poly.type
_entity_poly.pdbx_seq_one_letter_code
_entity_poly.pdbx_strand_id
1 'polypeptide(L)'
;MAIAIAAKITILKMLASGRDAEFVASAVPDAGLTASGVEHLGAEHGYPDRDKLAWAVDILEKQKLREARAEVPPAKASAPARRVHAAETTGFQNTASDVNHDRLDSSRREPAPPAVDELIAQARESGKARTRNLGARIEGLVDDLRRRLDSEEEEARQAAEREAERTAALEEVRRLEEQLEAARKKARKFKNAPGGNGRAAVTRSPSAESRTPGGKAAQAALDYNAAEVRAWARENGIECPTRGRFLPRGVVDAWREATAS
;
A
#
# COMPACT_ATOMS: atom_id res chain seq x y z
N MET A 1 22.50 21.95 -5.01
CA MET A 1 23.46 20.87 -5.37
C MET A 1 22.65 19.62 -5.67
N ALA A 2 22.94 18.93 -6.78
CA ALA A 2 22.22 17.70 -7.12
C ALA A 2 22.73 16.55 -6.22
N ILE A 3 21.84 15.94 -5.45
CA ILE A 3 22.17 14.77 -4.61
C ILE A 3 22.21 13.55 -5.53
N ALA A 4 23.31 12.78 -5.47
CA ALA A 4 23.44 11.55 -6.24
C ALA A 4 22.29 10.58 -5.94
N ILE A 5 21.78 9.87 -6.96
CA ILE A 5 20.64 8.95 -6.81
C ILE A 5 20.91 7.87 -5.74
N ALA A 6 22.15 7.37 -5.64
CA ALA A 6 22.53 6.40 -4.62
C ALA A 6 22.38 6.95 -3.19
N ALA A 7 22.71 8.22 -2.96
CA ALA A 7 22.53 8.87 -1.65
C ALA A 7 21.03 9.06 -1.34
N LYS A 8 20.22 9.49 -2.32
CA LYS A 8 18.76 9.61 -2.16
C LYS A 8 18.12 8.28 -1.76
N ILE A 9 18.46 7.18 -2.43
CA ILE A 9 17.95 5.83 -2.11
C ILE A 9 18.28 5.46 -0.66
N THR A 10 19.52 5.71 -0.22
CA THR A 10 19.97 5.38 1.14
C THR A 10 19.20 6.17 2.20
N ILE A 11 19.03 7.48 1.98
CA ILE A 11 18.28 8.37 2.87
C ILE A 11 16.81 7.91 2.99
N LEU A 12 16.14 7.66 1.86
CA LEU A 12 14.74 7.23 1.86
C LEU A 12 14.55 5.85 2.50
N LYS A 13 15.49 4.91 2.33
CA LYS A 13 15.46 3.61 3.03
C LYS A 13 15.55 3.77 4.55
N MET A 14 16.40 4.66 5.04
CA MET A 14 16.51 4.91 6.48
C MET A 14 15.24 5.57 7.04
N LEU A 15 14.66 6.53 6.32
CA LEU A 15 13.38 7.16 6.69
C LEU A 15 12.22 6.15 6.68
N ALA A 16 12.13 5.28 5.66
CA ALA A 16 11.13 4.21 5.59
C ALA A 16 11.28 3.20 6.74
N SER A 17 12.50 3.00 7.24
CA SER A 17 12.79 2.18 8.43
C SER A 17 12.43 2.88 9.76
N GLY A 18 11.89 4.11 9.71
CA GLY A 18 11.47 4.88 10.88
C GLY A 18 12.60 5.61 11.59
N ARG A 19 13.75 5.84 10.95
CA ARG A 19 14.80 6.70 11.49
C ARG A 19 14.40 8.17 11.31
N ASP A 20 14.74 8.99 12.30
CA ASP A 20 14.51 10.44 12.25
C ASP A 20 15.50 11.15 11.31
N ALA A 21 15.15 12.36 10.88
CA ALA A 21 15.93 13.11 9.91
C ALA A 21 17.32 13.54 10.43
N GLU A 22 17.48 13.77 11.73
CA GLU A 22 18.77 14.13 12.33
C GLU A 22 19.74 12.94 12.29
N PHE A 23 19.26 11.75 12.66
CA PHE A 23 20.01 10.51 12.54
C PHE A 23 20.44 10.27 11.09
N VAL A 24 19.52 10.40 10.14
CA VAL A 24 19.81 10.14 8.73
C VAL A 24 20.82 11.14 8.15
N ALA A 25 20.71 12.43 8.51
CA ALA A 25 21.69 13.44 8.13
C ALA A 25 23.09 13.12 8.69
N SER A 26 23.18 12.62 9.93
CA SER A 26 24.44 12.20 10.53
C SER A 26 25.02 10.92 9.91
N ALA A 27 24.17 10.01 9.46
CA ALA A 27 24.56 8.71 8.92
C ALA A 27 25.04 8.77 7.46
N VAL A 28 24.67 9.82 6.72
CA VAL A 28 25.07 10.02 5.31
C VAL A 28 25.78 11.38 5.14
N PRO A 29 26.94 11.59 5.79
CA PRO A 29 27.64 12.88 5.79
C PRO A 29 28.09 13.29 4.37
N ASP A 30 28.41 12.32 3.51
CA ASP A 30 28.85 12.55 2.14
C ASP A 30 27.77 13.19 1.25
N ALA A 31 26.50 13.11 1.65
CA ALA A 31 25.40 13.76 0.92
C ALA A 31 25.34 15.28 1.18
N GLY A 32 26.04 15.77 2.21
CA GLY A 32 26.06 17.20 2.56
C GLY A 32 24.69 17.78 2.95
N LEU A 33 23.76 16.92 3.40
CA LEU A 33 22.39 17.32 3.76
C LEU A 33 22.28 17.61 5.25
N THR A 34 21.60 18.70 5.58
CA THR A 34 21.14 18.98 6.95
C THR A 34 19.86 18.18 7.24
N ALA A 35 19.46 18.07 8.51
CA ALA A 35 18.19 17.42 8.90
C ALA A 35 16.99 17.99 8.14
N SER A 36 16.89 19.32 8.02
CA SER A 36 15.84 19.98 7.23
C SER A 36 15.87 19.60 5.75
N GLY A 37 17.06 19.39 5.18
CA GLY A 37 17.21 18.90 3.80
C GLY A 37 16.71 17.45 3.64
N VAL A 38 16.94 16.60 4.65
CA VAL A 38 16.42 15.23 4.68
C VAL A 38 14.88 15.22 4.80
N GLU A 39 14.30 16.07 5.65
CA GLU A 39 12.85 16.21 5.78
C GLU A 39 12.20 16.69 4.47
N HIS A 40 12.81 17.69 3.82
CA HIS A 40 12.32 18.17 2.53
C HIS A 40 12.35 17.08 1.47
N LEU A 41 13.47 16.34 1.36
CA LEU A 41 13.60 15.20 0.45
C LEU A 41 12.58 14.10 0.78
N GLY A 42 12.35 13.81 2.06
CA GLY A 42 11.33 12.86 2.49
C GLY A 42 9.94 13.31 2.08
N ALA A 43 9.59 14.58 2.29
CA ALA A 43 8.28 15.14 1.95
C ALA A 43 8.00 15.10 0.44
N GLU A 44 9.00 15.37 -0.41
CA GLU A 44 8.89 15.22 -1.86
C GLU A 44 8.51 13.79 -2.29
N HIS A 45 8.86 12.79 -1.48
CA HIS A 45 8.62 11.38 -1.73
C HIS A 45 7.51 10.77 -0.84
N GLY A 46 6.73 11.61 -0.16
CA GLY A 46 5.54 11.19 0.59
C GLY A 46 5.76 10.87 2.07
N TYR A 47 6.91 11.19 2.67
CA TYR A 47 7.09 11.11 4.13
C TYR A 47 5.97 11.90 4.86
N PRO A 48 5.39 11.39 5.97
CA PRO A 48 5.83 10.23 6.77
C PRO A 48 5.24 8.87 6.34
N ASP A 49 4.58 8.78 5.19
CA ASP A 49 3.96 7.54 4.69
C ASP A 49 5.04 6.54 4.23
N ARG A 50 5.26 5.48 5.01
CA ARG A 50 6.35 4.52 4.78
C ARG A 50 6.16 3.71 3.50
N ASP A 51 4.93 3.43 3.10
CA ASP A 51 4.64 2.66 1.89
C ASP A 51 4.97 3.48 0.64
N LYS A 52 4.66 4.78 0.66
CA LYS A 52 5.08 5.70 -0.42
C LYS A 52 6.58 5.85 -0.52
N LEU A 53 7.30 5.87 0.60
CA LEU A 53 8.76 5.91 0.61
C LEU A 53 9.37 4.63 0.04
N ALA A 54 8.83 3.46 0.39
CA ALA A 54 9.26 2.17 -0.18
C ALA A 54 9.05 2.14 -1.71
N TRP A 55 7.92 2.63 -2.19
CA TRP A 55 7.66 2.77 -3.62
C TRP A 55 8.62 3.76 -4.31
N ALA A 56 8.90 4.91 -3.69
CA ALA A 56 9.85 5.88 -4.21
C ALA A 56 11.27 5.30 -4.31
N VAL A 57 11.68 4.47 -3.34
CA VAL A 57 12.96 3.75 -3.36
C VAL A 57 13.04 2.81 -4.58
N ASP A 58 12.01 2.01 -4.85
CA ASP A 58 11.97 1.10 -6.01
C ASP A 58 12.09 1.86 -7.35
N ILE A 59 11.43 3.01 -7.47
CA ILE A 59 11.56 3.87 -8.66
C ILE A 59 12.98 4.37 -8.84
N LEU A 60 13.61 4.87 -7.78
CA LEU A 60 14.98 5.38 -7.86
C LEU A 60 16.00 4.26 -8.14
N GLU A 61 15.77 3.04 -7.61
CA GLU A 61 16.60 1.88 -7.95
C GLU A 61 16.48 1.50 -9.43
N LYS A 62 15.26 1.53 -9.98
CA LYS A 62 15.03 1.34 -11.43
C LYS A 62 15.71 2.43 -12.26
N GLN A 63 15.70 3.68 -11.81
CA GLN A 63 16.40 4.79 -12.48
C GLN A 63 17.93 4.58 -12.43
N LYS A 64 18.50 4.25 -11.27
CA LYS A 64 19.92 3.94 -11.11
C LYS A 64 20.35 2.81 -12.05
N LEU A 65 19.52 1.77 -12.21
CA LEU A 65 19.80 0.67 -13.13
C LEU A 65 19.78 1.13 -14.61
N ARG A 66 18.86 2.03 -14.97
CA ARG A 66 18.81 2.63 -16.32
C ARG A 66 20.04 3.50 -16.59
N GLU A 67 20.46 4.32 -15.63
CA GLU A 67 21.67 5.14 -15.74
C GLU A 67 22.92 4.25 -15.88
N ALA A 68 23.07 3.24 -15.03
CA ALA A 68 24.17 2.28 -15.14
C ALA A 68 24.18 1.55 -16.49
N ARG A 69 23.01 1.24 -17.07
CA ARG A 69 22.91 0.63 -18.40
C ARG A 69 23.24 1.61 -19.53
N ALA A 70 22.91 2.89 -19.36
CA ALA A 70 23.22 3.94 -20.34
C ALA A 70 24.72 4.29 -20.34
N GLU A 71 25.37 4.21 -19.18
CA GLU A 71 26.81 4.44 -19.05
C GLU A 71 27.66 3.34 -19.66
N VAL A 72 27.15 2.11 -19.81
CA VAL A 72 27.84 1.10 -20.61
C VAL A 72 27.82 1.59 -22.05
N PRO A 73 28.96 2.08 -22.60
CA PRO A 73 28.98 2.55 -23.98
C PRO A 73 28.48 1.38 -24.84
N PRO A 74 27.58 1.61 -25.81
CA PRO A 74 27.06 0.55 -26.64
C PRO A 74 28.29 -0.16 -27.19
N ALA A 75 28.49 -1.42 -26.76
CA ALA A 75 29.67 -2.20 -27.10
C ALA A 75 29.83 -2.04 -28.59
N LYS A 76 30.87 -1.30 -29.02
CA LYS A 76 31.05 -0.84 -30.41
C LYS A 76 30.68 -2.04 -31.25
N ALA A 77 29.51 -1.98 -31.89
CA ALA A 77 29.00 -3.11 -32.65
C ALA A 77 30.12 -3.38 -33.62
N SER A 78 30.85 -4.47 -33.37
CA SER A 78 31.95 -4.87 -34.21
C SER A 78 31.25 -5.16 -35.51
N ALA A 79 31.31 -4.18 -36.40
CA ALA A 79 30.63 -4.24 -37.68
C ALA A 79 31.05 -5.58 -38.25
N PRO A 80 30.11 -6.52 -38.49
CA PRO A 80 30.48 -7.80 -39.05
C PRO A 80 31.24 -7.45 -40.31
N ALA A 81 32.53 -7.80 -40.34
CA ALA A 81 33.41 -7.48 -41.44
C ALA A 81 32.68 -7.93 -42.69
N ARG A 82 32.22 -6.93 -43.47
CA ARG A 82 31.44 -7.12 -44.68
C ARG A 82 32.38 -7.79 -45.65
N ARG A 83 32.43 -9.13 -45.61
CA ARG A 83 33.09 -9.94 -46.64
C ARG A 83 32.32 -9.65 -47.92
N VAL A 84 32.92 -8.78 -48.72
CA VAL A 84 32.57 -8.55 -50.12
C VAL A 84 32.92 -9.83 -50.85
N HIS A 85 32.00 -10.81 -50.84
CA HIS A 85 31.93 -11.77 -51.91
C HIS A 85 31.16 -11.09 -53.04
N ALA A 86 31.95 -10.54 -53.96
CA ALA A 86 31.49 -10.20 -55.28
C ALA A 86 31.07 -11.47 -56.03
N ALA A 87 30.12 -11.27 -56.94
CA ALA A 87 29.75 -12.10 -58.08
C ALA A 87 28.40 -12.83 -58.00
N GLU A 88 27.66 -12.59 -59.09
CA GLU A 88 26.60 -13.40 -59.69
C GLU A 88 25.16 -13.19 -59.20
N THR A 89 24.66 -12.03 -59.61
CA THR A 89 23.52 -11.90 -60.53
C THR A 89 23.07 -13.22 -61.18
N THR A 90 21.96 -13.78 -60.72
CA THR A 90 21.03 -14.48 -61.60
C THR A 90 19.62 -14.21 -61.10
N GLY A 91 18.86 -13.50 -61.92
CA GLY A 91 17.49 -13.13 -61.62
C GLY A 91 16.61 -14.37 -61.50
N PHE A 92 15.93 -14.50 -60.36
CA PHE A 92 14.79 -15.39 -60.24
C PHE A 92 13.54 -14.52 -60.20
N GLN A 93 12.81 -14.56 -61.31
CA GLN A 93 11.54 -13.87 -61.50
C GLN A 93 10.54 -14.47 -60.51
N ASN A 94 10.09 -13.64 -59.57
CA ASN A 94 8.99 -13.95 -58.68
C ASN A 94 7.69 -13.83 -59.51
N THR A 95 7.33 -14.92 -60.18
CA THR A 95 5.99 -15.05 -60.77
C THR A 95 5.03 -15.35 -59.63
N ALA A 96 4.10 -14.41 -59.42
CA ALA A 96 2.92 -14.60 -58.61
C ALA A 96 2.14 -15.81 -59.15
N SER A 97 2.43 -16.98 -58.60
CA SER A 97 1.61 -18.17 -58.77
C SER A 97 0.52 -18.11 -57.72
N ASP A 98 -0.62 -17.63 -58.20
CA ASP A 98 -1.96 -17.75 -57.64
C ASP A 98 -2.29 -19.25 -57.51
N VAL A 99 -1.75 -19.90 -56.47
CA VAL A 99 -2.07 -21.29 -56.14
C VAL A 99 -3.12 -21.26 -55.05
N ASN A 100 -4.36 -21.51 -55.49
CA ASN A 100 -5.44 -22.08 -54.69
C ASN A 100 -4.90 -23.22 -53.80
N HIS A 101 -4.54 -22.89 -52.56
CA HIS A 101 -4.33 -23.83 -51.46
C HIS A 101 -5.60 -23.99 -50.61
N ASP A 102 -6.76 -23.75 -51.21
CA ASP A 102 -7.99 -24.29 -50.67
C ASP A 102 -7.98 -25.80 -50.93
N ARG A 103 -8.02 -26.59 -49.85
CA ARG A 103 -8.73 -27.89 -49.78
C ARG A 103 -7.97 -29.22 -49.61
N LEU A 104 -6.67 -29.30 -49.32
CA LEU A 104 -6.09 -30.60 -48.95
C LEU A 104 -5.14 -30.50 -47.75
N ASP A 105 -5.66 -30.98 -46.61
CA ASP A 105 -4.96 -31.57 -45.46
C ASP A 105 -5.29 -30.92 -44.10
N SER A 106 -6.59 -30.90 -43.75
CA SER A 106 -7.07 -30.64 -42.38
C SER A 106 -6.82 -31.82 -41.42
N SER A 107 -6.02 -32.82 -41.82
CA SER A 107 -5.77 -34.06 -41.06
C SER A 107 -4.39 -34.14 -40.39
N ARG A 108 -3.46 -33.23 -40.69
CA ARG A 108 -2.26 -33.04 -39.86
C ARG A 108 -2.60 -32.30 -38.58
N ARG A 109 -3.23 -33.00 -37.65
CA ARG A 109 -3.30 -32.58 -36.25
C ARG A 109 -1.90 -32.70 -35.68
N GLU A 110 -1.13 -31.62 -35.73
CA GLU A 110 0.14 -31.56 -35.02
C GLU A 110 -0.10 -31.97 -33.56
N PRO A 111 0.71 -32.89 -33.01
CA PRO A 111 0.57 -33.25 -31.61
C PRO A 111 0.70 -31.97 -30.79
N ALA A 112 -0.19 -31.79 -29.82
CA ALA A 112 -0.12 -30.65 -28.91
C ALA A 112 1.30 -30.57 -28.35
N PRO A 113 1.90 -29.38 -28.28
CA PRO A 113 3.23 -29.24 -27.71
C PRO A 113 3.23 -29.83 -26.29
N PRO A 114 4.30 -30.54 -25.89
CA PRO A 114 4.39 -31.15 -24.57
C PRO A 114 4.22 -30.08 -23.49
N ALA A 115 3.59 -30.46 -22.39
CA ALA A 115 3.40 -29.56 -21.26
C ALA A 115 4.77 -29.15 -20.68
N VAL A 116 4.83 -27.96 -20.06
CA VAL A 116 6.08 -27.46 -19.46
C VAL A 116 6.65 -28.44 -18.44
N ASP A 117 5.79 -29.08 -17.64
CA ASP A 117 6.20 -30.08 -16.66
C ASP A 117 6.83 -31.33 -17.33
N GLU A 118 6.33 -31.75 -18.50
CA GLU A 118 6.89 -32.86 -19.27
C GLU A 118 8.27 -32.49 -19.84
N LEU A 119 8.45 -31.26 -20.33
CA LEU A 119 9.74 -30.77 -20.82
C LEU A 119 10.78 -30.67 -19.69
N ILE A 120 10.36 -30.26 -18.49
CA ILE A 120 11.23 -30.22 -17.30
C ILE A 120 11.64 -31.65 -16.90
N ALA A 121 10.72 -32.62 -16.92
CA ALA A 121 11.01 -34.02 -16.65
C ALA A 121 12.03 -34.59 -17.66
N GLN A 122 11.79 -34.37 -18.95
CA GLN A 122 12.73 -34.77 -20.01
C GLN A 122 14.10 -34.08 -19.86
N ALA A 123 14.12 -32.81 -19.45
CA ALA A 123 15.36 -32.08 -19.24
C ALA A 123 16.19 -32.66 -18.09
N ARG A 124 15.54 -33.19 -17.04
CA ARG A 124 16.19 -33.85 -15.88
C ARG A 124 16.80 -35.21 -16.24
N GLU A 125 16.14 -35.96 -17.11
CA GLU A 125 16.62 -37.26 -17.61
C GLU A 125 17.74 -37.12 -18.65
N SER A 126 17.96 -35.92 -19.19
CA SER A 126 18.99 -35.68 -20.20
C SER A 126 20.39 -35.99 -19.68
N GLY A 127 21.16 -36.77 -20.44
CA GLY A 127 22.58 -37.02 -20.17
C GLY A 127 23.49 -35.79 -20.28
N LYS A 128 22.97 -34.64 -20.76
CA LYS A 128 23.71 -33.38 -20.89
C LYS A 128 23.52 -32.51 -19.65
N ALA A 129 24.62 -32.21 -18.94
CA ALA A 129 24.58 -31.39 -17.71
C ALA A 129 23.93 -29.99 -17.92
N ARG A 130 24.18 -29.35 -19.07
CA ARG A 130 23.60 -28.04 -19.39
C ARG A 130 22.07 -28.08 -19.47
N THR A 131 21.50 -29.14 -20.05
CA THR A 131 20.04 -29.29 -20.18
C THR A 131 19.40 -29.53 -18.81
N ARG A 132 20.00 -30.35 -17.96
CA ARG A 132 19.53 -30.56 -16.57
C ARG A 132 19.53 -29.26 -15.77
N ASN A 133 20.61 -28.48 -15.84
CA ASN A 133 20.71 -27.19 -15.15
C ASN A 133 19.67 -26.19 -15.65
N LEU A 134 19.39 -26.18 -16.96
CA LEU A 134 18.33 -25.34 -17.53
C LEU A 134 16.95 -25.79 -17.03
N GLY A 135 16.67 -27.10 -17.01
CA GLY A 135 15.44 -27.66 -16.47
C GLY A 135 15.20 -27.25 -15.01
N ALA A 136 16.23 -27.38 -14.15
CA ALA A 136 16.15 -26.96 -12.75
C ALA A 136 15.90 -25.44 -12.59
N ARG A 137 16.49 -24.62 -13.47
CA ARG A 137 16.25 -23.17 -13.46
C ARG A 137 14.83 -22.81 -13.89
N ILE A 138 14.32 -23.47 -14.94
CA ILE A 138 12.96 -23.25 -15.43
C ILE A 138 11.96 -23.67 -14.34
N GLU A 139 12.17 -24.82 -13.70
CA GLU A 139 11.35 -25.26 -12.58
C GLU A 139 11.29 -24.22 -11.46
N GLY A 140 12.43 -23.68 -11.03
CA GLY A 140 12.45 -22.61 -10.02
C GLY A 140 11.68 -21.35 -10.44
N LEU A 141 11.65 -21.01 -11.73
CA LEU A 141 10.86 -19.88 -12.25
C LEU A 141 9.36 -20.21 -12.30
N VAL A 142 8.99 -21.45 -12.64
CA VAL A 142 7.60 -21.91 -12.63
C VAL A 142 7.06 -21.90 -11.20
N ASP A 143 7.85 -22.36 -10.22
CA ASP A 143 7.48 -22.33 -8.81
C ASP A 143 7.33 -20.91 -8.27
N ASP A 144 8.23 -19.97 -8.65
CA ASP A 144 8.08 -18.55 -8.30
C ASP A 144 6.78 -17.96 -8.88
N LEU A 145 6.47 -18.28 -10.14
CA LEU A 145 5.23 -17.81 -10.78
C LEU A 145 3.99 -18.37 -10.09
N ARG A 146 3.98 -19.67 -9.75
CA ARG A 146 2.88 -20.30 -9.01
C ARG A 146 2.63 -19.60 -7.67
N ARG A 147 3.70 -19.36 -6.88
CA ARG A 147 3.58 -18.64 -5.60
C ARG A 147 3.02 -17.23 -5.74
N ARG A 148 3.38 -16.52 -6.81
CA ARG A 148 2.85 -15.17 -7.06
C ARG A 148 1.37 -15.21 -7.42
N LEU A 149 0.95 -16.16 -8.25
CA LEU A 149 -0.46 -16.35 -8.58
C LEU A 149 -1.27 -16.73 -7.33
N ASP A 150 -0.76 -17.64 -6.49
CA ASP A 150 -1.42 -18.00 -5.23
C ASP A 150 -1.55 -16.78 -4.28
N SER A 151 -0.52 -15.93 -4.22
CA SER A 151 -0.54 -14.68 -3.45
C SER A 151 -1.56 -13.69 -3.99
N GLU A 152 -1.63 -13.53 -5.33
CA GLU A 152 -2.59 -12.64 -5.98
C GLU A 152 -4.04 -13.12 -5.77
N GLU A 153 -4.29 -14.42 -5.85
CA GLU A 153 -5.59 -15.02 -5.55
C GLU A 153 -6.00 -14.81 -4.09
N GLU A 154 -5.06 -14.94 -3.15
CA GLU A 154 -5.32 -14.71 -1.73
C GLU A 154 -5.61 -13.23 -1.43
N GLU A 155 -4.86 -12.31 -2.02
CA GLU A 155 -5.12 -10.88 -1.93
C GLU A 155 -6.51 -10.53 -2.51
N ALA A 156 -6.89 -11.14 -3.64
CA ALA A 156 -8.21 -10.98 -4.23
C ALA A 156 -9.31 -11.53 -3.31
N ARG A 157 -9.11 -12.68 -2.66
CA ARG A 157 -10.05 -13.22 -1.66
C ARG A 157 -10.22 -12.28 -0.48
N GLN A 158 -9.13 -11.78 0.09
CA GLN A 158 -9.16 -10.84 1.21
C GLN A 158 -9.75 -9.48 0.83
N ALA A 159 -9.58 -9.04 -0.42
CA ALA A 159 -10.23 -7.84 -0.92
C ALA A 159 -11.75 -8.03 -1.02
N ALA A 160 -12.20 -9.16 -1.55
CA ALA A 160 -13.62 -9.50 -1.66
C ALA A 160 -14.28 -9.65 -0.28
N GLU A 161 -13.60 -10.25 0.69
CA GLU A 161 -14.09 -10.35 2.08
C GLU A 161 -14.24 -8.96 2.71
N ARG A 162 -13.23 -8.09 2.60
CA ARG A 162 -13.31 -6.71 3.11
C ARG A 162 -14.41 -5.90 2.43
N GLU A 163 -14.68 -6.12 1.15
CA GLU A 163 -15.80 -5.49 0.45
C GLU A 163 -17.16 -6.02 0.93
N ALA A 164 -17.27 -7.32 1.17
CA ALA A 164 -18.46 -7.93 1.75
C ALA A 164 -18.74 -7.40 3.17
N GLU A 165 -17.71 -7.27 4.01
CA GLU A 165 -17.83 -6.66 5.34
C GLU A 165 -18.27 -5.19 5.27
N ARG A 166 -17.70 -4.41 4.34
CA ARG A 166 -18.09 -3.00 4.14
C ARG A 166 -19.52 -2.86 3.70
N THR A 167 -19.99 -3.71 2.77
CA THR A 167 -21.38 -3.68 2.31
C THR A 167 -22.34 -4.07 3.44
N ALA A 168 -22.03 -5.11 4.21
CA ALA A 168 -22.80 -5.50 5.39
C ALA A 168 -22.85 -4.38 6.45
N ALA A 169 -21.73 -3.70 6.71
CA ALA A 169 -21.68 -2.57 7.64
C ALA A 169 -22.56 -1.39 7.16
N LEU A 170 -22.58 -1.09 5.86
CA LEU A 170 -23.43 -0.05 5.29
C LEU A 170 -24.93 -0.39 5.40
N GLU A 171 -25.30 -1.65 5.21
CA GLU A 171 -26.68 -2.11 5.41
C GLU A 171 -27.13 -1.98 6.86
N GLU A 172 -26.25 -2.29 7.82
CA GLU A 172 -26.53 -2.14 9.25
C GLU A 172 -26.68 -0.67 9.64
N VAL A 173 -25.82 0.22 9.14
CA VAL A 173 -25.97 1.68 9.33
C VAL A 173 -27.32 2.16 8.82
N ARG A 174 -27.72 1.75 7.62
CA ARG A 174 -29.03 2.09 7.05
C ARG A 174 -30.18 1.60 7.92
N ARG A 175 -30.10 0.37 8.43
CA ARG A 175 -31.10 -0.20 9.35
C ARG A 175 -31.23 0.63 10.64
N LEU A 176 -30.11 1.05 11.22
CA LEU A 176 -30.09 1.87 12.43
C LEU A 176 -30.65 3.29 12.17
N GLU A 177 -30.36 3.89 11.02
CA GLU A 177 -30.93 5.18 10.61
C GLU A 177 -32.46 5.12 10.49
N GLU A 178 -33.00 4.05 9.89
CA GLU A 178 -34.45 3.83 9.79
C GLU A 178 -35.09 3.68 11.19
N GLN A 179 -34.43 2.98 12.12
CA GLN A 179 -34.87 2.87 13.51
C GLN A 179 -34.85 4.21 14.24
N LEU A 180 -33.80 5.01 14.06
CA LEU A 180 -33.71 6.35 14.65
C LEU A 180 -34.79 7.28 14.11
N GLU A 181 -35.05 7.27 12.81
CA GLU A 181 -36.11 8.06 12.20
C GLU A 181 -37.51 7.60 12.68
N ALA A 182 -37.74 6.29 12.80
CA ALA A 182 -38.98 5.76 13.38
C ALA A 182 -39.16 6.17 14.84
N ALA A 183 -38.10 6.09 15.66
CA ALA A 183 -38.11 6.53 17.06
C ALA A 183 -38.35 8.04 17.18
N ARG A 184 -37.71 8.86 16.33
CA ARG A 184 -37.92 10.31 16.24
C ARG A 184 -39.37 10.64 15.86
N LYS A 185 -39.94 9.95 14.87
CA LYS A 185 -41.35 10.13 14.48
C LYS A 185 -42.31 9.77 15.62
N LYS A 186 -42.06 8.66 16.34
CA LYS A 186 -42.83 8.27 17.53
C LYS A 186 -42.73 9.34 18.62
N ALA A 187 -41.52 9.81 18.95
CA ALA A 187 -41.31 10.87 19.95
C ALA A 187 -42.02 12.18 19.58
N ARG A 188 -41.97 12.59 18.30
CA ARG A 188 -42.74 13.74 17.78
C ARG A 188 -44.24 13.54 17.94
N LYS A 189 -44.77 12.33 17.67
CA LYS A 189 -46.20 12.01 17.84
C LYS A 189 -46.64 12.09 19.30
N PHE A 190 -45.84 11.56 20.24
CA PHE A 190 -46.12 11.68 21.68
C PHE A 190 -46.10 13.13 22.14
N LYS A 191 -45.16 13.96 21.64
CA LYS A 191 -45.09 15.39 21.95
C LYS A 191 -46.29 16.19 21.45
N ASN A 192 -46.85 15.82 20.29
CA ASN A 192 -47.96 16.54 19.66
C ASN A 192 -49.35 16.02 20.05
N ALA A 193 -49.45 14.98 20.89
CA ALA A 193 -50.74 14.44 21.31
C ALA A 193 -51.51 15.46 22.18
N PRO A 194 -52.79 15.77 21.86
CA PRO A 194 -53.61 16.73 22.59
C PRO A 194 -53.93 16.18 23.99
N GLY A 195 -53.06 16.50 24.94
CA GLY A 195 -53.09 15.97 26.31
C GLY A 195 -51.70 15.86 26.95
N GLY A 196 -50.62 15.84 26.17
CA GLY A 196 -49.23 15.71 26.64
C GLY A 196 -48.60 16.97 27.25
N ASN A 197 -49.26 18.13 27.17
CA ASN A 197 -48.81 19.38 27.81
C ASN A 197 -49.25 19.50 29.28
N GLY A 198 -49.88 18.47 29.84
CA GLY A 198 -50.35 18.46 31.23
C GLY A 198 -49.29 17.97 32.22
N ARG A 199 -48.67 18.91 32.94
CA ARG A 199 -48.06 18.73 34.27
C ARG A 199 -46.72 17.99 34.37
N ALA A 200 -45.65 18.71 34.05
CA ALA A 200 -44.55 18.82 35.00
C ALA A 200 -44.39 20.32 35.34
N ALA A 201 -45.36 20.83 36.10
CA ALA A 201 -45.15 22.00 36.94
C ALA A 201 -44.12 21.60 38.00
N VAL A 202 -42.85 21.55 37.61
CA VAL A 202 -41.74 21.63 38.55
C VAL A 202 -41.83 23.02 39.13
N THR A 203 -42.30 23.06 40.37
CA THR A 203 -42.19 24.19 41.29
C THR A 203 -40.77 24.73 41.22
N ARG A 204 -40.62 25.77 40.41
CA ARG A 204 -39.45 26.63 40.35
C ARG A 204 -39.51 27.48 41.61
N SER A 205 -38.98 26.96 42.72
CA SER A 205 -38.66 27.79 43.89
C SER A 205 -37.57 28.76 43.47
N PRO A 206 -37.84 30.07 43.39
CA PRO A 206 -36.81 31.07 43.20
C PRO A 206 -36.35 31.49 44.61
N SER A 207 -35.49 30.70 45.24
CA SER A 207 -34.78 31.17 46.42
C SER A 207 -33.45 31.74 45.97
N ALA A 208 -33.41 33.06 46.00
CA ALA A 208 -32.21 33.87 45.93
C ALA A 208 -31.24 33.53 47.09
N GLU A 209 -30.01 34.01 46.90
CA GLU A 209 -28.96 34.18 47.93
C GLU A 209 -28.10 32.96 48.28
N SER A 210 -27.17 32.66 47.36
CA SER A 210 -25.79 32.40 47.77
C SER A 210 -24.83 33.07 46.79
N ARG A 211 -24.48 34.33 47.10
CA ARG A 211 -23.28 34.98 46.59
C ARG A 211 -22.08 34.22 47.14
N THR A 212 -21.51 33.33 46.33
CA THR A 212 -20.17 32.77 46.60
C THR A 212 -19.17 33.56 45.74
N PRO A 213 -18.19 34.25 46.34
CA PRO A 213 -17.19 35.00 45.59
C PRO A 213 -16.16 34.04 44.99
N GLY A 214 -15.84 34.22 43.71
CA GLY A 214 -14.61 33.74 43.06
C GLY A 214 -14.20 32.27 43.31
N GLY A 215 -14.74 31.33 42.53
CA GLY A 215 -14.31 29.94 42.54
C GLY A 215 -14.29 29.33 41.14
N LYS A 216 -13.08 29.09 40.62
CA LYS A 216 -12.68 28.16 39.55
C LYS A 216 -13.76 27.78 38.51
N ALA A 217 -13.56 28.31 37.31
CA ALA A 217 -14.22 27.90 36.08
C ALA A 217 -14.49 26.40 36.04
N ALA A 218 -15.76 26.09 35.73
CA ALA A 218 -16.34 24.77 35.56
C ALA A 218 -15.33 23.74 35.03
N GLN A 219 -14.88 22.88 35.94
CA GLN A 219 -14.32 21.59 35.65
C GLN A 219 -15.37 20.76 34.91
N ALA A 220 -15.36 20.82 33.57
CA ALA A 220 -15.98 19.79 32.76
C ALA A 220 -15.48 18.43 33.29
N ALA A 221 -16.42 17.56 33.64
CA ALA A 221 -16.14 16.15 33.88
C ALA A 221 -15.55 15.63 32.57
N LEU A 222 -14.28 15.21 32.61
CA LEU A 222 -13.65 14.59 31.46
C LEU A 222 -14.23 13.17 31.40
N ASP A 223 -14.77 12.78 30.25
CA ASP A 223 -15.42 11.46 30.04
C ASP A 223 -14.43 10.29 29.99
N TYR A 224 -13.23 10.45 30.54
CA TYR A 224 -12.18 9.42 30.52
C TYR A 224 -11.36 9.45 31.81
N ASN A 225 -10.94 8.27 32.25
CA ASN A 225 -10.03 8.14 33.37
C ASN A 225 -8.59 8.39 32.91
N ALA A 226 -8.01 9.53 33.29
CA ALA A 226 -6.66 9.91 32.87
C ALA A 226 -5.57 8.90 33.31
N ALA A 227 -5.81 8.08 34.34
CA ALA A 227 -4.85 7.04 34.73
C ALA A 227 -4.81 5.89 33.72
N GLU A 228 -5.97 5.47 33.21
CA GLU A 228 -6.12 4.40 32.22
C GLU A 228 -5.47 4.80 30.89
N VAL A 229 -5.76 6.02 30.40
CA VAL A 229 -5.17 6.53 29.15
C VAL A 229 -3.65 6.60 29.22
N ARG A 230 -3.06 6.95 30.38
CA ARG A 230 -1.60 6.96 30.56
C ARG A 230 -0.99 5.57 30.61
N ALA A 231 -1.69 4.59 31.19
CA ALA A 231 -1.23 3.21 31.21
C ALA A 231 -1.20 2.66 29.78
N TRP A 232 -2.28 2.86 29.03
CA TRP A 232 -2.38 2.49 27.62
C TRP A 232 -1.31 3.18 26.76
N ALA A 233 -1.08 4.49 26.94
CA ALA A 233 -0.05 5.22 26.20
C ALA A 233 1.35 4.66 26.48
N ARG A 234 1.65 4.26 27.72
CA ARG A 234 2.94 3.63 28.08
C ARG A 234 3.13 2.28 27.41
N GLU A 235 2.08 1.46 27.35
CA GLU A 235 2.11 0.15 26.70
C GLU A 235 2.33 0.27 25.18
N ASN A 236 1.80 1.34 24.56
CA ASN A 236 1.92 1.62 23.13
C ASN A 236 3.14 2.49 22.77
N GLY A 237 4.00 2.83 23.74
CA GLY A 237 5.19 3.66 23.50
C GLY A 237 4.88 5.11 23.09
N ILE A 238 3.69 5.62 23.39
CA ILE A 238 3.27 6.99 23.08
C ILE A 238 3.72 7.92 24.21
N GLU A 239 4.46 8.96 23.87
CA GLU A 239 4.96 9.94 24.85
C GLU A 239 3.79 10.67 25.52
N CYS A 240 3.68 10.51 26.84
CA CYS A 240 2.58 11.06 27.62
C CYS A 240 3.10 11.70 28.92
N PRO A 241 2.68 12.94 29.25
CA PRO A 241 3.10 13.59 30.49
C PRO A 241 2.77 12.76 31.73
N THR A 242 3.76 12.60 32.62
CA THR A 242 3.64 11.75 33.81
C THR A 242 2.66 12.31 34.85
N ARG A 243 2.41 13.63 34.82
CA ARG A 243 1.53 14.35 35.76
C ARG A 243 0.73 15.42 35.01
N GLY A 244 -0.43 15.77 35.57
CA GLY A 244 -1.32 16.82 35.05
C GLY A 244 -2.68 16.29 34.62
N ARG A 245 -3.76 17.05 34.84
CA ARG A 245 -5.14 16.61 34.57
C ARG A 245 -5.44 16.45 33.08
N PHE A 246 -4.78 17.23 32.23
CA PHE A 246 -5.03 17.25 30.80
C PHE A 246 -3.99 16.41 30.07
N LEU A 247 -4.47 15.48 29.25
CA LEU A 247 -3.66 14.70 28.34
C LEU A 247 -3.69 15.38 26.97
N PRO A 248 -2.62 15.28 26.16
CA PRO A 248 -2.65 15.76 24.79
C PRO A 248 -3.82 15.12 24.05
N ARG A 249 -4.58 15.93 23.30
CA ARG A 249 -5.80 15.49 22.61
C ARG A 249 -5.56 14.27 21.72
N GLY A 250 -4.43 14.23 21.00
CA GLY A 250 -4.06 13.09 20.16
C GLY A 250 -3.93 11.76 20.92
N VAL A 251 -3.48 11.77 22.18
CA VAL A 251 -3.38 10.56 23.01
C VAL A 251 -4.77 10.07 23.43
N VAL A 252 -5.68 11.00 23.74
CA VAL A 252 -7.07 10.67 24.13
C VAL A 252 -7.85 10.13 22.94
N ASP A 253 -7.69 10.74 21.76
CA ASP A 253 -8.38 10.32 20.54
C ASP A 253 -7.89 8.92 20.09
N ALA A 254 -6.57 8.66 20.13
CA ALA A 254 -6.01 7.34 19.81
C ALA A 254 -6.45 6.25 20.81
N TRP A 255 -6.55 6.58 22.11
CA TRP A 255 -7.08 5.65 23.11
C TRP A 255 -8.55 5.32 22.85
N ARG A 256 -9.36 6.33 22.49
CA ARG A 256 -10.78 6.14 22.15
C ARG A 256 -10.96 5.27 20.92
N GLU A 257 -10.14 5.47 19.89
CA GLU A 257 -10.16 4.64 18.68
C GLU A 257 -9.83 3.18 18.98
N ALA A 258 -8.82 2.94 19.82
CA ALA A 258 -8.40 1.59 20.22
C ALA A 258 -9.39 0.87 21.15
N THR A 259 -10.22 1.60 21.90
CA THR A 259 -11.22 1.02 22.84
C THR A 259 -12.65 1.04 22.31
N ALA A 260 -12.91 1.70 21.18
CA ALA A 260 -14.22 1.73 20.52
C ALA A 260 -14.41 0.60 19.48
N SER A 261 -13.37 -0.17 19.19
CA SER A 261 -13.44 -1.44 18.44
C SER A 261 -13.78 -2.60 19.36
#